data_AF-A0A1A8V6B9-F1
#
_entry.id   AF-A0A1A8V6B9-F1
#
_cell.length_a   1.000
_cell.length_b   1.000
_cell.length_c   1.000
_cell.angle_alpha   90.00
_cell.angle_beta   90.00
_cell.angle_gamma   90.00
#
_symmetry.space_group_name_H-M   'P 1'
#
loop_
_entity.id
_entity.type
_entity.pdbx_description
1 polymer ?
#
loop_
_entity_poly.entity_id
_entity_poly.type
_entity_poly.pdbx_seq_one_letter_code
_entity_poly.pdbx_strand_id
1 'polypeptide(L)'
;MDRWLKRKSNNEGEPAPKKTVQEIPSTEGSEGGGAGGRAGGSADSSDAVNETDPPDFQKGSVTESNVSKQPKDKFQANWLRLYPWLENNNGEMNCSICKMFGFVPFASQCYKTSILRRHADGVSHTAAIKRKREADSAKSVMTKAIEDAHLQSAAEMKGLLKAAYFNAKNEMAKAKFCHVVKFLKEMECPAFKKLTETSSYGSYINEKGLSEMQQAIASTLVEDVDKAVERSPVFSLILDESTDISNTKRLIIYVRFIDDNKVKTKLIRNSEIADGRADTIVEDVKQLLTEKKLDGKKLAAVCTDGAAVMTGCRQGV
;
A
#
# COMPACT_ATOMS: atom_id res chain seq x y z
N MET A 1 -27.36 14.70 31.28
CA MET A 1 -28.51 14.64 30.34
C MET A 1 -29.81 15.08 31.02
N ASP A 2 -30.03 14.78 32.30
CA ASP A 2 -31.32 14.96 33.01
C ASP A 2 -31.88 16.39 33.04
N ARG A 3 -31.02 17.42 32.96
CA ARG A 3 -31.43 18.83 32.96
C ARG A 3 -32.16 19.25 31.67
N TRP A 4 -32.03 18.49 30.58
CA TRP A 4 -32.71 18.73 29.30
C TRP A 4 -34.11 18.09 29.27
N LEU A 5 -34.23 16.85 29.77
CA LEU A 5 -35.49 16.09 29.79
C LEU A 5 -36.60 16.77 30.63
N LYS A 6 -36.24 17.43 31.72
CA LYS A 6 -37.20 18.03 32.67
C LYS A 6 -37.96 19.26 32.18
N ARG A 7 -37.70 19.78 30.97
CA ARG A 7 -38.30 21.03 30.46
C ARG A 7 -39.49 20.86 29.51
N LYS A 8 -39.76 19.67 28.96
CA LYS A 8 -40.82 19.46 27.94
C LYS A 8 -42.27 19.43 28.49
N SER A 9 -42.51 19.35 29.80
CA SER A 9 -43.85 19.11 30.36
C SER A 9 -44.84 20.28 30.32
N ASN A 10 -44.39 21.51 30.08
CA ASN A 10 -45.12 22.69 30.57
C ASN A 10 -45.70 23.64 29.51
N ASN A 11 -45.49 23.43 28.20
CA ASN A 11 -45.82 24.51 27.26
C ASN A 11 -45.96 24.08 25.78
N GLU A 12 -47.16 23.63 25.39
CA GLU A 12 -47.62 23.54 23.99
C GLU A 12 -48.24 24.89 23.54
N GLY A 13 -48.27 25.21 22.24
CA GLY A 13 -49.00 26.38 21.71
C GLY A 13 -48.35 27.16 20.55
N GLU A 14 -48.90 26.91 19.35
CA GLU A 14 -49.05 27.72 18.10
C GLU A 14 -47.86 28.40 17.32
N PRO A 15 -47.91 28.49 15.95
CA PRO A 15 -46.78 28.95 15.11
C PRO A 15 -47.06 30.04 14.02
N ALA A 16 -46.01 30.35 13.22
CA ALA A 16 -45.97 31.03 11.89
C ALA A 16 -46.01 32.59 11.85
N PRO A 17 -45.58 33.30 10.76
CA PRO A 17 -45.13 32.84 9.42
C PRO A 17 -43.80 33.44 8.86
N LYS A 18 -43.46 33.11 7.59
CA LYS A 18 -42.19 33.39 6.85
C LYS A 18 -42.20 34.68 5.98
N LYS A 19 -41.03 35.18 5.54
CA LYS A 19 -40.83 36.06 4.35
C LYS A 19 -39.52 35.79 3.57
N THR A 20 -39.42 36.38 2.37
CA THR A 20 -38.70 35.87 1.17
C THR A 20 -37.41 36.63 0.80
N VAL A 21 -36.59 36.00 -0.05
CA VAL A 21 -35.26 36.39 -0.59
C VAL A 21 -35.30 37.45 -1.72
N GLN A 22 -34.18 38.15 -1.95
CA GLN A 22 -33.80 38.81 -3.22
C GLN A 22 -32.29 38.59 -3.55
N GLU A 23 -31.94 38.54 -4.84
CA GLU A 23 -30.58 38.33 -5.42
C GLU A 23 -30.10 39.52 -6.32
N ILE A 24 -28.98 39.31 -7.06
CA ILE A 24 -28.42 40.01 -8.27
C ILE A 24 -27.40 41.14 -7.96
N PRO A 25 -26.25 41.34 -8.69
CA PRO A 25 -25.68 40.67 -9.89
C PRO A 25 -24.20 40.15 -9.76
N SER A 26 -23.61 39.67 -10.87
CA SER A 26 -22.16 39.40 -11.13
C SER A 26 -21.49 40.48 -12.03
N THR A 27 -20.16 40.47 -12.20
CA THR A 27 -19.43 41.15 -13.31
C THR A 27 -18.14 40.39 -13.75
N GLU A 28 -17.64 40.69 -14.96
CA GLU A 28 -16.65 39.89 -15.74
C GLU A 28 -15.29 40.60 -16.00
N GLY A 29 -14.30 39.84 -16.54
CA GLY A 29 -13.15 40.33 -17.37
C GLY A 29 -11.81 40.61 -16.63
N SER A 30 -10.63 40.54 -17.28
CA SER A 30 -10.23 40.03 -18.61
C SER A 30 -8.70 39.79 -18.72
N GLU A 31 -8.29 38.83 -19.57
CA GLU A 31 -7.10 38.69 -20.47
C GLU A 31 -5.63 39.08 -20.15
N GLY A 32 -4.71 38.36 -20.84
CA GLY A 32 -3.24 38.58 -21.02
C GLY A 32 -2.39 37.39 -20.52
N GLY A 33 -1.53 36.67 -21.26
CA GLY A 33 -0.69 36.92 -22.46
C GLY A 33 0.79 37.03 -22.02
N GLY A 34 1.82 36.30 -22.50
CA GLY A 34 2.00 35.24 -23.50
C GLY A 34 3.51 34.85 -23.69
N ALA A 35 3.77 33.78 -24.48
CA ALA A 35 5.00 33.43 -25.25
C ALA A 35 6.40 33.11 -24.63
N GLY A 36 7.01 32.00 -25.10
CA GLY A 36 8.47 31.74 -25.26
C GLY A 36 9.16 30.79 -24.24
N GLY A 37 10.07 29.85 -24.58
CA GLY A 37 10.49 29.27 -25.88
C GLY A 37 11.91 28.62 -25.87
N ARG A 38 12.08 27.37 -26.38
CA ARG A 38 13.34 26.62 -26.71
C ARG A 38 14.32 26.25 -25.56
N ALA A 39 15.27 25.29 -25.67
CA ALA A 39 15.44 24.05 -26.47
C ALA A 39 16.74 23.26 -26.06
N GLY A 40 16.82 21.95 -26.38
CA GLY A 40 18.04 21.09 -26.34
C GLY A 40 18.41 20.50 -24.96
N GLY A 41 19.09 19.36 -24.80
CA GLY A 41 19.61 18.31 -25.71
C GLY A 41 20.68 17.48 -24.97
N SER A 42 20.51 16.17 -24.73
CA SER A 42 21.01 15.02 -25.54
C SER A 42 22.26 14.33 -24.92
N ALA A 43 22.47 13.05 -25.24
CA ALA A 43 23.52 12.11 -24.78
C ALA A 43 23.51 11.78 -23.26
N ASP A 44 23.42 10.55 -22.77
CA ASP A 44 23.81 9.20 -23.22
C ASP A 44 25.31 8.88 -23.08
N SER A 45 25.63 7.93 -22.19
CA SER A 45 26.94 7.28 -22.07
C SER A 45 26.81 5.97 -21.28
N SER A 46 26.97 4.85 -21.99
CA SER A 46 27.17 3.50 -21.44
C SER A 46 28.61 3.29 -20.95
N ASP A 47 28.80 2.53 -19.88
CA ASP A 47 30.01 1.75 -19.52
C ASP A 47 29.76 1.04 -18.16
N ALA A 48 30.35 -0.10 -17.80
CA ALA A 48 30.95 -1.17 -18.59
C ALA A 48 30.86 -2.48 -17.74
N VAL A 49 30.98 -3.63 -18.38
CA VAL A 49 31.04 -4.95 -17.72
C VAL A 49 32.24 -5.05 -16.77
N ASN A 50 32.04 -5.72 -15.63
CA ASN A 50 33.14 -6.19 -14.78
C ASN A 50 32.94 -7.68 -14.47
N GLU A 51 33.43 -8.52 -15.38
CA GLU A 51 33.48 -9.96 -15.19
C GLU A 51 34.51 -10.28 -14.09
N THR A 52 34.09 -11.03 -13.07
CA THR A 52 34.99 -11.53 -12.03
C THR A 52 35.23 -13.02 -12.24
N ASP A 53 36.44 -13.35 -12.70
CA ASP A 53 36.91 -14.73 -12.81
C ASP A 53 36.88 -15.45 -11.44
N PRO A 54 36.51 -16.74 -11.39
CA PRO A 54 36.62 -17.53 -10.16
C PRO A 54 38.10 -17.80 -9.83
N PRO A 55 38.47 -17.86 -8.53
CA PRO A 55 39.87 -17.88 -8.11
C PRO A 55 40.62 -19.16 -8.52
N ASP A 56 41.86 -18.95 -8.93
CA ASP A 56 42.82 -19.98 -9.34
C ASP A 56 43.19 -20.95 -8.19
N PHE A 57 43.49 -22.19 -8.54
CA PHE A 57 43.68 -23.29 -7.60
C PHE A 57 45.09 -23.26 -6.99
N GLN A 58 45.27 -22.47 -5.92
CA GLN A 58 46.57 -22.36 -5.23
C GLN A 58 47.13 -23.75 -4.84
N LYS A 59 48.29 -24.10 -5.41
CA LYS A 59 49.10 -25.24 -4.99
C LYS A 59 49.72 -24.98 -3.61
N GLY A 60 48.95 -25.27 -2.56
CA GLY A 60 49.47 -25.36 -1.20
C GLY A 60 50.46 -26.52 -1.07
N SER A 61 51.73 -26.22 -0.83
CA SER A 61 52.70 -27.18 -0.32
C SER A 61 52.27 -27.64 1.08
N VAL A 62 52.17 -28.95 1.30
CA VAL A 62 51.85 -29.51 2.62
C VAL A 62 53.01 -30.38 3.07
N THR A 63 53.69 -29.92 4.12
CA THR A 63 54.71 -30.68 4.85
C THR A 63 54.08 -31.88 5.53
N GLU A 64 54.80 -33.02 5.52
CA GLU A 64 54.32 -34.26 6.11
C GLU A 64 54.14 -34.13 7.63
N SER A 65 52.90 -34.30 8.10
CA SER A 65 52.60 -34.53 9.51
C SER A 65 51.64 -35.70 9.67
N ASN A 66 51.93 -36.52 10.68
CA ASN A 66 51.50 -37.91 10.80
C ASN A 66 49.97 -38.02 11.02
N VAL A 67 49.27 -38.78 10.17
CA VAL A 67 47.83 -39.08 10.32
C VAL A 67 47.59 -40.59 10.33
N SER A 68 46.81 -41.06 11.30
CA SER A 68 46.48 -42.48 11.48
C SER A 68 45.72 -43.06 10.29
N LYS A 69 46.19 -44.22 9.78
CA LYS A 69 45.62 -44.87 8.59
C LYS A 69 44.31 -45.58 8.93
N GLN A 70 43.19 -44.93 8.62
CA GLN A 70 41.86 -45.56 8.57
C GLN A 70 41.82 -46.68 7.50
N PRO A 71 40.97 -47.72 7.66
CA PRO A 71 40.86 -48.82 6.68
C PRO A 71 40.45 -48.32 5.29
N LYS A 72 41.09 -48.86 4.24
CA LYS A 72 40.92 -48.40 2.84
C LYS A 72 39.57 -48.74 2.21
N ASP A 73 38.77 -49.59 2.85
CA ASP A 73 37.54 -50.16 2.28
C ASP A 73 36.25 -49.58 2.88
N LYS A 74 36.33 -48.40 3.52
CA LYS A 74 35.17 -47.70 4.10
C LYS A 74 35.09 -46.26 3.60
N PHE A 75 33.87 -45.76 3.44
CA PHE A 75 33.60 -44.36 3.10
C PHE A 75 34.22 -43.41 4.14
N GLN A 76 34.95 -42.39 3.67
CA GLN A 76 35.58 -41.42 4.56
C GLN A 76 34.76 -40.14 4.64
N ALA A 77 34.28 -39.77 5.83
CA ALA A 77 33.43 -38.60 6.02
C ALA A 77 34.10 -37.26 5.65
N ASN A 78 35.43 -37.19 5.67
CA ASN A 78 36.19 -36.02 5.20
C ASN A 78 36.01 -35.75 3.69
N TRP A 79 35.67 -36.76 2.88
CA TRP A 79 35.42 -36.59 1.45
C TRP A 79 34.21 -35.71 1.16
N LEU A 80 33.20 -35.66 2.05
CA LEU A 80 32.05 -34.76 1.90
C LEU A 80 32.46 -33.27 1.95
N ARG A 81 33.57 -32.94 2.64
CA ARG A 81 34.13 -31.58 2.66
C ARG A 81 34.98 -31.28 1.42
N LEU A 82 35.69 -32.28 0.89
CA LEU A 82 36.56 -32.15 -0.29
C LEU A 82 35.78 -32.21 -1.61
N TYR A 83 34.63 -32.89 -1.62
CA TYR A 83 33.78 -33.11 -2.78
C TYR A 83 32.33 -32.77 -2.42
N PRO A 84 31.91 -31.49 -2.48
CA PRO A 84 30.56 -31.05 -2.07
C PRO A 84 29.39 -31.64 -2.89
N TRP A 85 29.69 -32.37 -3.97
CA TRP A 85 28.73 -33.08 -4.82
C TRP A 85 28.55 -34.56 -4.44
N LEU A 86 29.34 -35.08 -3.50
CA LEU A 86 29.40 -36.49 -3.15
C LEU A 86 28.29 -36.87 -2.16
N GLU A 87 27.51 -37.88 -2.51
CA GLU A 87 26.54 -38.56 -1.63
C GLU A 87 27.01 -39.99 -1.36
N ASN A 88 26.57 -40.60 -0.25
CA ASN A 88 26.71 -42.03 0.00
C ASN A 88 25.32 -42.62 0.25
N ASN A 89 24.79 -43.30 -0.76
CA ASN A 89 23.46 -43.89 -0.73
C ASN A 89 23.62 -45.41 -0.57
N ASN A 90 23.24 -45.96 0.59
CA ASN A 90 23.23 -47.40 0.91
C ASN A 90 24.53 -48.16 0.59
N GLY A 91 25.69 -47.51 0.76
CA GLY A 91 27.00 -48.13 0.50
C GLY A 91 27.59 -47.81 -0.87
N GLU A 92 27.00 -46.88 -1.62
CA GLU A 92 27.46 -46.46 -2.94
C GLU A 92 27.69 -44.95 -3.01
N MET A 93 28.91 -44.57 -3.43
CA MET A 93 29.29 -43.19 -3.71
C MET A 93 28.56 -42.70 -4.96
N ASN A 94 27.77 -41.65 -4.80
CA ASN A 94 26.95 -41.05 -5.84
C ASN A 94 27.30 -39.57 -6.05
N CYS A 95 27.01 -39.01 -7.21
CA CYS A 95 27.23 -37.59 -7.50
C CYS A 95 25.90 -36.87 -7.72
N SER A 96 25.53 -35.97 -6.81
CA SER A 96 24.25 -35.23 -6.84
C SER A 96 24.12 -34.35 -8.08
N ILE A 97 25.23 -33.76 -8.54
CA ILE A 97 25.26 -32.93 -9.76
C ILE A 97 25.09 -33.79 -11.01
N CYS A 98 25.83 -34.88 -11.16
CA CYS A 98 25.69 -35.76 -12.34
C CYS A 98 24.35 -36.50 -12.38
N LYS A 99 23.72 -36.75 -11.22
CA LYS A 99 22.37 -37.32 -11.11
C LYS A 99 21.28 -36.39 -11.66
N MET A 100 21.45 -35.07 -11.55
CA MET A 100 20.45 -34.09 -12.03
C MET A 100 20.81 -33.40 -13.36
N PHE A 101 22.10 -33.22 -13.67
CA PHE A 101 22.58 -32.42 -14.81
C PHE A 101 23.56 -33.18 -15.74
N GLY A 102 23.97 -34.39 -15.34
CA GLY A 102 24.86 -35.24 -16.14
C GLY A 102 24.12 -36.08 -17.16
N PHE A 103 24.81 -36.50 -18.21
CA PHE A 103 24.29 -37.48 -19.17
C PHE A 103 24.35 -38.92 -18.63
N VAL A 104 25.30 -39.17 -17.73
CA VAL A 104 25.52 -40.47 -17.08
C VAL A 104 25.67 -40.22 -15.58
N PRO A 105 24.85 -40.83 -14.72
CA PRO A 105 25.01 -40.72 -13.27
C PRO A 105 26.31 -41.40 -12.85
N PHE A 106 27.00 -40.82 -11.86
CA PHE A 106 28.15 -41.47 -11.23
C PHE A 106 27.67 -42.24 -10.00
N ALA A 107 28.02 -43.52 -9.98
CA ALA A 107 27.74 -44.49 -8.93
C ALA A 107 28.99 -45.36 -8.75
N SER A 108 29.45 -45.58 -7.52
CA SER A 108 30.59 -46.48 -7.25
C SER A 108 30.60 -47.02 -5.83
N GLN A 109 30.65 -48.35 -5.71
CA GLN A 109 30.84 -49.07 -4.44
C GLN A 109 32.33 -49.15 -4.02
N CYS A 110 33.25 -48.64 -4.84
CA CYS A 110 34.70 -48.67 -4.58
C CYS A 110 35.18 -47.39 -3.89
N TYR A 111 35.36 -47.43 -2.57
CA TYR A 111 35.83 -46.30 -1.75
C TYR A 111 37.30 -45.92 -1.99
N LYS A 112 37.61 -45.30 -3.12
CA LYS A 112 38.96 -44.84 -3.48
C LYS A 112 38.96 -43.38 -3.93
N THR A 113 39.79 -42.55 -3.30
CA THR A 113 39.96 -41.13 -3.66
C THR A 113 40.39 -40.93 -5.12
N SER A 114 41.12 -41.87 -5.71
CA SER A 114 41.48 -41.84 -7.14
C SER A 114 40.26 -41.96 -8.08
N ILE A 115 39.21 -42.66 -7.67
CA ILE A 115 37.95 -42.76 -8.43
C ILE A 115 37.20 -41.44 -8.34
N LEU A 116 37.13 -40.82 -7.16
CA LEU A 116 36.50 -39.51 -6.96
C LEU A 116 37.22 -38.40 -7.73
N ARG A 117 38.56 -38.37 -7.71
CA ARG A 117 39.36 -37.42 -8.51
C ARG A 117 39.13 -37.63 -10.02
N ARG A 118 39.23 -38.87 -10.51
CA ARG A 118 38.96 -39.18 -11.94
C ARG A 118 37.54 -38.84 -12.37
N HIS A 119 36.56 -38.91 -11.45
CA HIS A 119 35.21 -38.41 -11.72
C HIS A 119 35.16 -36.88 -11.80
N ALA A 120 35.73 -36.19 -10.80
CA ALA A 120 35.76 -34.72 -10.73
C ALA A 120 36.40 -34.08 -11.97
N ASP A 121 37.53 -34.65 -12.41
CA ASP A 121 38.29 -34.19 -13.59
C ASP A 121 37.68 -34.70 -14.92
N GLY A 122 36.61 -35.50 -14.85
CA GLY A 122 36.00 -36.16 -16.01
C GLY A 122 35.03 -35.27 -16.77
N VAL A 123 35.11 -35.29 -18.11
CA VAL A 123 34.30 -34.46 -19.03
C VAL A 123 32.80 -34.47 -18.72
N SER A 124 32.22 -35.62 -18.34
CA SER A 124 30.80 -35.73 -17.96
C SER A 124 30.46 -34.91 -16.70
N HIS A 125 31.35 -34.88 -15.71
CA HIS A 125 31.18 -34.10 -14.49
C HIS A 125 31.35 -32.61 -14.75
N THR A 126 32.37 -32.21 -15.51
CA THR A 126 32.59 -30.81 -15.92
C THR A 126 31.39 -30.27 -16.71
N ALA A 127 30.83 -31.05 -17.63
CA ALA A 127 29.62 -30.70 -18.37
C ALA A 127 28.37 -30.60 -17.47
N ALA A 128 28.23 -31.48 -16.47
CA ALA A 128 27.14 -31.42 -15.50
C ALA A 128 27.25 -30.18 -14.58
N ILE A 129 28.47 -29.81 -14.14
CA ILE A 129 28.73 -28.56 -13.42
C ILE A 129 28.35 -27.36 -14.27
N LYS A 130 28.74 -27.33 -15.56
CA LYS A 130 28.41 -26.22 -16.47
C LYS A 130 26.89 -26.04 -16.57
N ARG A 131 26.13 -27.11 -16.84
CA ARG A 131 24.66 -27.07 -16.87
C ARG A 131 24.03 -26.65 -15.56
N LYS A 132 24.56 -27.11 -14.42
CA LYS A 132 24.08 -26.67 -13.11
C LYS A 132 24.27 -25.16 -12.96
N ARG A 133 25.44 -24.62 -13.29
CA ARG A 133 25.72 -23.17 -13.23
C ARG A 133 24.78 -22.37 -14.15
N GLU A 134 24.54 -22.87 -15.37
CA GLU A 134 23.60 -22.26 -16.32
C GLU A 134 22.16 -22.27 -15.76
N ALA A 135 21.72 -23.38 -15.16
CA ALA A 135 20.40 -23.50 -14.54
C ALA A 135 20.24 -22.65 -13.27
N ASP A 136 21.26 -22.61 -12.40
CA ASP A 136 21.29 -21.78 -11.19
C ASP A 136 21.28 -20.28 -11.57
N SER A 137 22.01 -19.89 -12.62
CA SER A 137 22.01 -18.53 -13.18
C SER A 137 20.64 -18.17 -13.76
N ALA A 138 20.07 -19.01 -14.62
CA ALA A 138 18.74 -18.82 -15.20
C ALA A 138 17.66 -18.72 -14.11
N LYS A 139 17.74 -19.55 -13.05
CA LYS A 139 16.87 -19.47 -11.89
C LYS A 139 17.02 -18.14 -11.15
N SER A 140 18.25 -17.65 -10.95
CA SER A 140 18.51 -16.36 -10.30
C SER A 140 17.96 -15.16 -11.11
N VAL A 141 18.11 -15.20 -12.45
CA VAL A 141 17.51 -14.20 -13.35
C VAL A 141 15.98 -14.24 -13.26
N MET A 142 15.39 -15.44 -13.26
CA MET A 142 13.94 -15.61 -13.14
C MET A 142 13.40 -15.10 -11.78
N THR A 143 14.07 -15.39 -10.66
CA THR A 143 13.64 -14.87 -9.35
C THR A 143 13.71 -13.36 -9.29
N LYS A 144 14.79 -12.74 -9.82
CA LYS A 144 14.90 -11.27 -9.89
C LYS A 144 13.80 -10.65 -10.76
N ALA A 145 13.51 -11.23 -11.91
CA ALA A 145 12.44 -10.75 -12.80
C ALA A 145 11.05 -10.79 -12.13
N ILE A 146 10.79 -11.78 -11.25
CA ILE A 146 9.56 -11.86 -10.45
C ILE A 146 9.54 -10.78 -9.37
N GLU A 147 10.64 -10.58 -8.65
CA GLU A 147 10.78 -9.53 -7.63
C GLU A 147 10.60 -8.13 -8.24
N ASP A 148 11.25 -7.86 -9.38
CA ASP A 148 11.11 -6.60 -10.14
C ASP A 148 9.67 -6.38 -10.63
N ALA A 149 8.97 -7.44 -11.07
CA ALA A 149 7.56 -7.36 -11.46
C ALA A 149 6.65 -7.05 -10.28
N HIS A 150 6.92 -7.62 -9.09
CA HIS A 150 6.19 -7.30 -7.86
C HIS A 150 6.45 -5.86 -7.38
N LEU A 151 7.69 -5.39 -7.42
CA LEU A 151 8.06 -4.01 -7.07
C LEU A 151 7.41 -3.01 -8.04
N GLN A 152 7.41 -3.30 -9.34
CA GLN A 152 6.72 -2.50 -10.35
C GLN A 152 5.20 -2.45 -10.09
N SER A 153 4.58 -3.60 -9.81
CA SER A 153 3.15 -3.70 -9.50
C SER A 153 2.77 -2.84 -8.29
N ALA A 154 3.58 -2.88 -7.23
CA ALA A 154 3.40 -2.03 -6.05
C ALA A 154 3.60 -0.53 -6.36
N ALA A 155 4.55 -0.19 -7.22
CA ALA A 155 4.78 1.19 -7.67
C ALA A 155 3.60 1.73 -8.49
N GLU A 156 3.02 0.92 -9.37
CA GLU A 156 1.84 1.25 -10.18
C GLU A 156 0.60 1.52 -9.32
N MET A 157 0.28 0.61 -8.39
CA MET A 157 -0.84 0.81 -7.47
C MET A 157 -0.64 2.07 -6.61
N LYS A 158 0.58 2.32 -6.12
CA LYS A 158 0.93 3.53 -5.37
C LYS A 158 0.84 4.80 -6.23
N GLY A 159 1.14 4.72 -7.52
CA GLY A 159 0.94 5.78 -8.50
C GLY A 159 -0.54 6.11 -8.68
N LEU A 160 -1.37 5.09 -8.93
CA LEU A 160 -2.81 5.23 -9.09
C LEU A 160 -3.49 5.80 -7.84
N LEU A 161 -3.14 5.34 -6.63
CA LEU A 161 -3.64 5.91 -5.37
C LEU A 161 -3.27 7.39 -5.22
N LYS A 162 -2.04 7.80 -5.59
CA LYS A 162 -1.64 9.21 -5.60
C LYS A 162 -2.42 10.03 -6.62
N ALA A 163 -2.68 9.49 -7.81
CA ALA A 163 -3.49 10.16 -8.82
C ALA A 163 -4.97 10.27 -8.40
N ALA A 164 -5.52 9.25 -7.74
CA ALA A 164 -6.87 9.25 -7.18
C ALA A 164 -7.02 10.28 -6.05
N TYR A 165 -6.02 10.37 -5.16
CA TYR A 165 -5.93 11.41 -4.14
C TYR A 165 -5.82 12.81 -4.76
N PHE A 166 -4.96 13.00 -5.77
CA PHE A 166 -4.81 14.27 -6.47
C PHE A 166 -6.13 14.71 -7.15
N ASN A 167 -6.82 13.78 -7.81
CA ASN A 167 -8.11 14.02 -8.45
C ASN A 167 -9.17 14.47 -7.41
N ALA A 168 -9.27 13.79 -6.26
CA ALA A 168 -10.14 14.20 -5.16
C ALA A 168 -9.73 15.57 -4.56
N LYS A 169 -8.43 15.79 -4.34
CA LYS A 169 -7.90 16.96 -3.64
C LYS A 169 -8.03 18.27 -4.43
N ASN A 170 -8.17 18.17 -5.76
CA ASN A 170 -8.41 19.28 -6.67
C ASN A 170 -9.85 19.27 -7.22
N GLU A 171 -10.78 18.56 -6.56
CA GLU A 171 -12.22 18.54 -6.86
C GLU A 171 -12.53 18.22 -8.34
N MET A 172 -11.68 17.40 -8.96
CA MET A 172 -11.79 17.08 -10.38
C MET A 172 -12.91 16.07 -10.64
N ALA A 173 -13.71 16.30 -11.69
CA ALA A 173 -14.72 15.34 -12.14
C ALA A 173 -14.10 13.95 -12.41
N LYS A 174 -14.81 12.89 -12.04
CA LYS A 174 -14.34 11.49 -12.15
C LYS A 174 -13.95 11.11 -13.58
N ALA A 175 -14.69 11.59 -14.59
CA ALA A 175 -14.39 11.46 -16.01
C ALA A 175 -13.00 11.98 -16.43
N LYS A 176 -12.38 12.87 -15.65
CA LYS A 176 -11.03 13.38 -15.92
C LYS A 176 -9.92 12.45 -15.40
N PHE A 177 -10.23 11.42 -14.62
CA PHE A 177 -9.20 10.54 -14.04
C PHE A 177 -8.38 9.78 -15.09
N CYS A 178 -9.02 9.22 -16.13
CA CYS A 178 -8.31 8.57 -17.22
C CYS A 178 -7.37 9.55 -17.96
N HIS A 179 -7.78 10.82 -18.11
CA HIS A 179 -6.98 11.89 -18.69
C HIS A 179 -5.77 12.25 -17.81
N VAL A 180 -5.95 12.33 -16.48
CA VAL A 180 -4.84 12.53 -15.53
C VAL A 180 -3.83 11.37 -15.60
N VAL A 181 -4.31 10.12 -15.61
CA VAL A 181 -3.44 8.94 -15.73
C VAL A 181 -2.73 8.90 -17.09
N LYS A 182 -3.40 9.30 -18.19
CA LYS A 182 -2.76 9.43 -19.51
C LYS A 182 -1.64 10.47 -19.51
N PHE A 183 -1.89 11.65 -18.95
CA PHE A 183 -0.87 12.69 -18.80
C PHE A 183 0.33 12.22 -17.97
N LEU A 184 0.11 11.47 -16.88
CA LEU A 184 1.20 10.92 -16.07
C LEU A 184 2.02 9.85 -16.81
N LYS A 185 1.43 9.11 -17.76
CA LYS A 185 2.15 8.22 -18.68
C LYS A 185 2.98 9.00 -19.70
N GLU A 186 2.40 10.05 -20.30
CA GLU A 186 3.07 10.92 -21.28
C GLU A 186 4.25 11.69 -20.65
N MET A 187 4.14 12.08 -19.38
CA MET A 187 5.23 12.66 -18.57
C MET A 187 6.24 11.62 -18.05
N GLU A 188 6.23 10.39 -18.57
CA GLU A 188 7.16 9.31 -18.24
C GLU A 188 7.31 9.00 -16.74
N CYS A 189 6.26 9.23 -15.92
CA CYS A 189 6.33 8.98 -14.49
C CYS A 189 6.66 7.49 -14.23
N PRO A 190 7.71 7.13 -13.44
CA PRO A 190 8.16 5.74 -13.29
C PRO A 190 7.06 4.75 -12.87
N ALA A 191 6.14 5.20 -12.00
CA ALA A 191 4.97 4.44 -11.55
C ALA A 191 3.92 4.17 -12.65
N PHE A 192 4.05 4.75 -13.85
CA PHE A 192 3.10 4.61 -14.94
C PHE A 192 3.73 4.08 -16.23
N LYS A 193 5.06 3.96 -16.32
CA LYS A 193 5.80 3.54 -17.54
C LYS A 193 5.37 2.19 -18.11
N LYS A 194 5.04 1.21 -17.26
CA LYS A 194 4.60 -0.14 -17.67
C LYS A 194 3.09 -0.36 -17.54
N LEU A 195 2.33 0.65 -17.12
CA LEU A 195 0.88 0.56 -16.91
C LEU A 195 0.15 0.56 -18.26
N THR A 196 -0.17 -0.61 -18.79
CA THR A 196 -1.00 -0.80 -19.99
C THR A 196 -2.46 -1.05 -19.63
N GLU A 197 -3.38 -0.97 -20.58
CA GLU A 197 -4.80 -1.35 -20.36
C GLU A 197 -4.95 -2.84 -20.01
N THR A 198 -4.01 -3.68 -20.46
CA THR A 198 -3.92 -5.12 -20.17
C THR A 198 -3.17 -5.44 -18.87
N SER A 199 -2.57 -4.44 -18.20
CA SER A 199 -1.90 -4.64 -16.92
C SER A 199 -2.90 -4.93 -15.80
N SER A 200 -2.46 -5.60 -14.72
CA SER A 200 -3.31 -5.95 -13.58
C SER A 200 -4.05 -4.77 -12.95
N TYR A 201 -3.50 -3.55 -13.06
CA TYR A 201 -4.11 -2.32 -12.54
C TYR A 201 -4.68 -1.37 -13.61
N GLY A 202 -4.52 -1.70 -14.90
CA GLY A 202 -5.13 -0.94 -16.00
C GLY A 202 -6.66 -0.88 -15.91
N SER A 203 -7.26 -1.93 -15.36
CA SER A 203 -8.68 -2.07 -15.03
C SER A 203 -9.21 -1.04 -14.03
N TYR A 204 -8.36 -0.36 -13.26
CA TYR A 204 -8.76 0.70 -12.32
C TYR A 204 -8.80 2.10 -12.96
N ILE A 205 -8.39 2.26 -14.22
CA ILE A 205 -8.36 3.56 -14.93
C ILE A 205 -9.76 3.92 -15.47
N ASN A 206 -10.75 4.00 -14.57
CA ASN A 206 -12.12 4.42 -14.84
C ASN A 206 -12.77 5.01 -13.58
N GLU A 207 -13.99 5.52 -13.69
CA GLU A 207 -14.68 6.19 -12.59
C GLU A 207 -15.01 5.26 -11.41
N LYS A 208 -15.24 3.97 -11.68
CA LYS A 208 -15.50 2.97 -10.63
C LYS A 208 -14.23 2.69 -9.84
N GLY A 209 -13.13 2.37 -10.53
CA GLY A 209 -11.82 2.14 -9.91
C GLY A 209 -11.31 3.38 -9.14
N LEU A 210 -11.52 4.58 -9.68
CA LEU A 210 -11.29 5.83 -8.95
C LEU A 210 -12.10 5.89 -7.65
N SER A 211 -13.40 5.60 -7.71
CA SER A 211 -14.29 5.68 -6.54
C SER A 211 -13.89 4.66 -5.47
N GLU A 212 -13.51 3.44 -5.86
CA GLU A 212 -12.99 2.40 -4.97
C GLU A 212 -11.66 2.84 -4.31
N MET A 213 -10.73 3.41 -5.08
CA MET A 213 -9.48 3.96 -4.55
C MET A 213 -9.71 5.14 -3.59
N GLN A 214 -10.59 6.08 -3.95
CA GLN A 214 -10.97 7.20 -3.10
C GLN A 214 -11.64 6.71 -1.80
N GLN A 215 -12.50 5.70 -1.87
CA GLN A 215 -13.13 5.10 -0.69
C GLN A 215 -12.10 4.41 0.21
N ALA A 216 -11.15 3.65 -0.34
CA ALA A 216 -10.09 3.02 0.43
C ALA A 216 -9.22 4.05 1.17
N ILE A 217 -8.83 5.13 0.49
CA ILE A 217 -8.09 6.26 1.08
C ILE A 217 -8.92 6.92 2.19
N ALA A 218 -10.21 7.18 1.94
CA ALA A 218 -11.11 7.81 2.90
C ALA A 218 -11.29 6.95 4.15
N SER A 219 -11.51 5.64 4.01
CA SER A 219 -11.65 4.71 5.15
C SER A 219 -10.39 4.72 6.03
N THR A 220 -9.19 4.67 5.44
CA THR A 220 -7.93 4.76 6.22
C THR A 220 -7.82 6.08 6.99
N LEU A 221 -8.13 7.21 6.34
CA LEU A 221 -8.09 8.53 6.99
C LEU A 221 -9.13 8.67 8.12
N VAL A 222 -10.31 8.06 7.95
CA VAL A 222 -11.36 8.04 8.98
C VAL A 222 -10.94 7.19 10.17
N GLU A 223 -10.38 5.99 9.95
CA GLU A 223 -9.85 5.15 11.02
C GLU A 223 -8.74 5.85 11.83
N ASP A 224 -7.85 6.60 11.18
CA ASP A 224 -6.79 7.34 11.86
C ASP A 224 -7.34 8.46 12.74
N VAL A 225 -8.40 9.16 12.28
CA VAL A 225 -9.14 10.15 13.08
C VAL A 225 -9.85 9.48 14.25
N ASP A 226 -10.56 8.38 14.03
CA ASP A 226 -11.29 7.65 15.06
C ASP A 226 -10.35 7.22 16.20
N LYS A 227 -9.22 6.58 15.86
CA LYS A 227 -8.18 6.15 16.81
C LYS A 227 -7.58 7.34 17.57
N ALA A 228 -7.46 8.52 16.93
CA ALA A 228 -6.92 9.71 17.58
C ALA A 228 -7.93 10.37 18.55
N VAL A 229 -9.22 10.38 18.19
CA VAL A 229 -10.31 10.83 19.08
C VAL A 229 -10.45 9.90 20.29
N GLU A 230 -10.40 8.57 20.08
CA GLU A 230 -10.50 7.56 21.14
C GLU A 230 -9.39 7.72 22.20
N ARG A 231 -8.14 7.94 21.75
CA ARG A 231 -6.99 8.21 22.63
C ARG A 231 -7.10 9.53 23.38
N SER A 232 -7.83 10.50 22.87
CA SER A 232 -7.95 11.82 23.48
C SER A 232 -8.53 11.73 24.90
N PRO A 233 -8.05 12.51 25.88
CA PRO A 233 -8.66 12.53 27.21
C PRO A 233 -10.06 13.18 27.19
N VAL A 234 -10.33 14.05 26.21
CA VAL A 234 -11.56 14.84 26.10
C VAL A 234 -11.82 15.22 24.65
N PHE A 235 -13.09 15.26 24.24
CA PHE A 235 -13.49 15.77 22.93
C PHE A 235 -14.78 16.61 23.03
N SER A 236 -15.03 17.39 21.98
CA SER A 236 -16.27 18.14 21.78
C SER A 236 -16.76 17.95 20.34
N LEU A 237 -18.07 17.97 20.14
CA LEU A 237 -18.68 17.92 18.82
C LEU A 237 -19.13 19.32 18.40
N ILE A 238 -19.00 19.64 17.11
CA ILE A 238 -19.54 20.84 16.48
C ILE A 238 -20.48 20.37 15.38
N LEU A 239 -21.76 20.73 15.48
CA LEU A 239 -22.82 20.30 14.60
C LEU A 239 -23.27 21.48 13.75
N ASP A 240 -23.44 21.24 12.46
CA ASP A 240 -23.86 22.22 11.47
C ASP A 240 -24.94 21.57 10.59
N GLU A 241 -26.10 22.22 10.46
CA GLU A 241 -27.21 21.75 9.61
C GLU A 241 -27.18 22.53 8.29
N SER A 242 -26.99 21.83 7.18
CA SER A 242 -27.11 22.41 5.85
C SER A 242 -28.38 21.90 5.17
N THR A 243 -29.11 22.81 4.52
CA THR A 243 -30.19 22.44 3.60
C THR A 243 -29.67 22.62 2.18
N ASP A 244 -29.55 21.51 1.45
CA ASP A 244 -29.16 21.52 0.04
C ASP A 244 -30.28 22.09 -0.84
N ILE A 245 -29.92 22.55 -2.05
CA ILE A 245 -30.82 23.15 -3.04
C ILE A 245 -31.96 22.20 -3.44
N SER A 246 -31.73 20.88 -3.30
CA SER A 246 -32.70 19.80 -3.46
C SER A 246 -33.77 19.72 -2.36
N ASN A 247 -33.70 20.55 -1.32
CA ASN A 247 -34.38 20.44 -0.02
C ASN A 247 -33.91 19.25 0.85
N THR A 248 -32.83 18.56 0.46
CA THR A 248 -32.22 17.53 1.30
C THR A 248 -31.48 18.17 2.49
N LYS A 249 -31.85 17.79 3.71
CA LYS A 249 -31.15 18.23 4.94
C LYS A 249 -29.97 17.33 5.25
N ARG A 250 -28.82 17.92 5.55
CA ARG A 250 -27.59 17.22 5.92
C ARG A 250 -27.07 17.71 7.27
N LEU A 251 -26.68 16.77 8.12
CA LEU A 251 -26.00 17.04 9.38
C LEU A 251 -24.50 16.81 9.20
N ILE A 252 -23.73 17.87 9.35
CA ILE A 252 -22.27 17.85 9.32
C ILE A 252 -21.78 17.91 10.77
N ILE A 253 -21.00 16.91 11.17
CA ILE A 253 -20.43 16.83 12.52
C ILE A 253 -18.92 16.85 12.43
N TYR A 254 -18.33 17.87 13.05
CA TYR A 254 -16.90 17.94 13.32
C TYR A 254 -16.62 17.49 14.76
N VAL A 255 -15.51 16.79 14.94
CA VAL A 255 -14.95 16.48 16.26
C VAL A 255 -13.73 17.37 16.51
N ARG A 256 -13.66 17.94 17.71
CA ARG A 256 -12.53 18.72 18.21
C ARG A 256 -11.97 18.04 19.45
N PHE A 257 -10.69 17.68 19.40
CA PHE A 257 -10.04 16.79 20.37
C PHE A 257 -8.57 17.17 20.57
N ILE A 258 -7.94 16.60 21.61
CA ILE A 258 -6.51 16.79 21.90
C ILE A 258 -5.73 15.58 21.38
N ASP A 259 -4.70 15.83 20.57
CA ASP A 259 -3.81 14.83 20.00
C ASP A 259 -2.41 15.47 19.82
N ASP A 260 -1.36 14.80 20.30
CA ASP A 260 0.01 15.35 20.45
C ASP A 260 0.07 16.72 21.19
N ASN A 261 -0.69 16.87 22.28
CA ASN A 261 -0.85 18.12 23.04
C ASN A 261 -1.34 19.33 22.20
N LYS A 262 -1.92 19.09 21.02
CA LYS A 262 -2.52 20.11 20.16
C LYS A 262 -4.01 19.84 20.00
N VAL A 263 -4.79 20.92 19.97
CA VAL A 263 -6.22 20.82 19.65
C VAL A 263 -6.36 20.67 18.14
N LYS A 264 -6.92 19.55 17.68
CA LYS A 264 -7.20 19.26 16.28
C LYS A 264 -8.72 19.26 16.06
N THR A 265 -9.18 19.79 14.93
CA THR A 265 -10.58 19.70 14.47
C THR A 265 -10.63 18.87 13.19
N LYS A 266 -11.55 17.91 13.10
CA LYS A 266 -11.72 17.02 11.94
C LYS A 266 -13.20 16.76 11.68
N LEU A 267 -13.57 16.55 10.42
CA LEU A 267 -14.88 16.03 10.07
C LEU A 267 -14.98 14.57 10.55
N ILE A 268 -16.06 14.20 11.24
CA ILE A 268 -16.32 12.81 11.67
C ILE A 268 -17.59 12.21 11.05
N ARG A 269 -18.55 13.04 10.63
CA ARG A 269 -19.77 12.61 9.93
C ARG A 269 -20.32 13.70 8.99
N ASN A 270 -20.87 13.27 7.87
CA ASN A 270 -21.77 14.03 7.00
C ASN A 270 -22.91 13.07 6.63
N SER A 271 -24.01 13.13 7.38
CA SER A 271 -25.18 12.28 7.19
C SER A 271 -26.35 13.07 6.61
N GLU A 272 -27.23 12.37 5.88
CA GLU A 272 -28.52 12.90 5.46
C GLU A 272 -29.53 12.66 6.58
N ILE A 273 -30.36 13.65 6.92
CA ILE A 273 -31.34 13.55 7.99
C ILE A 273 -32.76 13.73 7.44
N ALA A 274 -33.69 12.88 7.89
CA ALA A 274 -35.05 12.84 7.36
C ALA A 274 -35.84 14.12 7.67
N ASP A 275 -35.65 14.68 8.86
CA ASP A 275 -36.05 16.04 9.19
C ASP A 275 -34.96 16.74 10.03
N GLY A 276 -34.94 18.07 9.96
CA GLY A 276 -34.04 18.90 10.76
C GLY A 276 -34.64 19.15 12.13
N ARG A 277 -35.07 18.09 12.83
CA ARG A 277 -35.60 18.19 14.19
C ARG A 277 -34.56 17.77 15.22
N ALA A 278 -34.70 18.35 16.41
CA ALA A 278 -33.81 18.12 17.54
C ALA A 278 -33.69 16.63 17.90
N ASP A 279 -34.81 15.91 17.85
CA ASP A 279 -34.87 14.50 18.24
C ASP A 279 -34.08 13.62 17.22
N THR A 280 -34.28 13.83 15.91
CA THR A 280 -33.53 13.18 14.80
C THR A 280 -32.02 13.46 14.86
N ILE A 281 -31.63 14.69 15.16
CA ILE A 281 -30.22 15.10 15.28
C ILE A 281 -29.58 14.46 16.54
N VAL A 282 -30.31 14.36 17.65
CA VAL A 282 -29.86 13.66 18.86
C VAL A 282 -29.71 12.16 18.61
N GLU A 283 -30.55 11.56 17.78
CA GLU A 283 -30.43 10.15 17.38
C GLU A 283 -29.19 9.88 16.51
N ASP A 284 -28.93 10.71 15.48
CA ASP A 284 -27.70 10.58 14.67
C ASP A 284 -26.43 10.74 15.54
N VAL A 285 -26.41 11.68 16.48
CA VAL A 285 -25.28 11.86 17.41
C VAL A 285 -25.09 10.65 18.32
N LYS A 286 -26.17 10.05 18.85
CA LYS A 286 -26.07 8.80 19.65
C LYS A 286 -25.56 7.65 18.80
N GLN A 287 -26.03 7.54 17.55
CA GLN A 287 -25.57 6.53 16.60
C GLN A 287 -24.08 6.72 16.27
N LEU A 288 -23.64 7.95 16.02
CA LEU A 288 -22.23 8.30 15.83
C LEU A 288 -21.37 7.84 17.02
N LEU A 289 -21.73 8.20 18.25
CA LEU A 289 -20.99 7.81 19.44
C LEU A 289 -20.92 6.27 19.60
N THR A 290 -21.99 5.57 19.25
CA THR A 290 -22.08 4.11 19.34
C THR A 290 -21.22 3.42 18.28
N GLU A 291 -21.36 3.80 17.01
CA GLU A 291 -20.60 3.24 15.89
C GLU A 291 -19.09 3.49 16.03
N LYS A 292 -18.71 4.69 16.49
CA LYS A 292 -17.33 5.10 16.72
C LYS A 292 -16.78 4.68 18.09
N LYS A 293 -17.59 4.00 18.92
CA LYS A 293 -17.25 3.53 20.28
C LYS A 293 -16.70 4.64 21.20
N LEU A 294 -17.15 5.88 21.01
CA LEU A 294 -16.66 7.03 21.76
C LEU A 294 -17.32 7.10 23.14
N ASP A 295 -16.50 7.13 24.19
CA ASP A 295 -16.98 7.28 25.57
C ASP A 295 -17.64 8.65 25.77
N GLY A 296 -18.97 8.66 25.95
CA GLY A 296 -19.74 9.85 26.25
C GLY A 296 -19.33 10.58 27.54
N LYS A 297 -18.56 9.96 28.43
CA LYS A 297 -17.96 10.64 29.60
C LYS A 297 -16.82 11.60 29.21
N LYS A 298 -16.18 11.38 28.06
CA LYS A 298 -15.13 12.26 27.50
C LYS A 298 -15.71 13.42 26.68
N LEU A 299 -17.02 13.43 26.41
CA LEU A 299 -17.69 14.50 25.67
C LEU A 299 -17.89 15.73 26.57
N ALA A 300 -17.00 16.73 26.45
CA ALA A 300 -17.06 17.94 27.27
C ALA A 300 -18.07 18.98 26.77
N ALA A 301 -18.28 19.07 25.45
CA ALA A 301 -19.17 20.07 24.87
C ALA A 301 -19.79 19.60 23.54
N VAL A 302 -20.98 20.11 23.27
CA VAL A 302 -21.66 20.04 21.98
C VAL A 302 -21.95 21.48 21.57
N CYS A 303 -21.39 21.90 20.43
CA CYS A 303 -21.57 23.23 19.87
C CYS A 303 -22.51 23.15 18.67
N THR A 304 -23.43 24.10 18.55
CA THR A 304 -24.39 24.23 17.45
C THR A 304 -24.42 25.68 16.99
N ASP A 305 -24.96 25.93 15.80
CA ASP A 305 -25.08 27.25 15.15
C ASP A 305 -26.01 28.24 15.89
N GLY A 306 -26.77 27.77 16.87
CA GLY A 306 -27.76 28.57 17.61
C GLY A 306 -29.17 28.48 17.05
N ALA A 307 -29.44 27.69 16.01
CA ALA A 307 -30.79 27.50 15.48
C ALA A 307 -31.77 27.06 16.58
N ALA A 308 -33.02 27.51 16.48
CA ALA A 308 -34.05 27.22 17.49
C ALA A 308 -34.28 25.71 17.70
N VAL A 309 -34.10 24.91 16.64
CA VAL A 309 -34.13 23.44 16.71
C VAL A 309 -32.98 22.89 17.55
N MET A 310 -31.79 23.48 17.41
CA MET A 310 -30.53 23.01 17.99
C MET A 310 -30.30 23.48 19.43
N THR A 311 -31.09 24.44 19.91
CA THR A 311 -30.93 25.07 21.24
C THR A 311 -32.22 25.11 22.07
N GLY A 312 -33.39 24.95 21.44
CA GLY A 312 -34.70 25.05 22.08
C GLY A 312 -35.13 23.80 22.85
N CYS A 313 -36.00 23.99 23.85
CA CYS A 313 -36.74 22.88 24.48
C CYS A 313 -38.06 22.54 23.77
N ARG A 314 -38.50 23.39 22.85
CA ARG A 314 -39.54 23.09 21.85
C ARG A 314 -38.82 22.76 20.54
N GLN A 315 -39.36 21.83 19.76
CA GLN A 315 -38.90 21.58 18.39
C GLN A 315 -38.97 22.91 17.63
N GLY A 316 -37.91 23.28 16.90
CA GLY A 316 -37.87 24.54 16.16
C GLY A 316 -38.93 24.58 15.05
N VAL A 317 -39.30 25.80 14.68
CA VAL A 317 -40.53 26.18 13.95
C VAL A 317 -40.71 25.49 12.59
#